data_AF-A0A2R9CAM7-F1
#
_entry.id   AF-A0A2R9CAM7-F1
#
_cell.length_a   1.000
_cell.length_b   1.000
_cell.length_c   1.000
_cell.angle_alpha   90.00
_cell.angle_beta   90.00
_cell.angle_gamma   90.00
#
_symmetry.space_group_name_H-M   'P 1'
#
loop_
_entity.id
_entity.type
_entity.pdbx_description
1 polymer ?
#
loop_
_entity_poly.entity_id
_entity_poly.type
_entity_poly.pdbx_seq_one_letter_code
_entity_poly.pdbx_strand_id
1 'polypeptide(L)'
;MLEASAENILQQDFCHAIKVGVKYTQQIIQGIQQLVKEIGVTKRTPQKLFTPSQEIVKHAHKLTMERLCAVFTDYEHDKISRDEAVKKIRLDTEEQLKEIFPEGFGFYCKRNVFKRSLWLLCGK
;
A
#
# COMPACT_ATOMS: atom_id res chain seq x y z
N MET A 1 7.30 -3.49 13.89
CA MET A 1 7.32 -4.96 13.72
C MET A 1 7.31 -5.54 15.11
N LEU A 2 6.47 -6.55 15.36
CA LEU A 2 6.39 -7.24 16.65
C LEU A 2 6.62 -8.72 16.39
N GLU A 3 7.54 -9.30 17.15
CA GLU A 3 7.86 -10.72 17.14
C GLU A 3 7.99 -11.14 18.60
N ALA A 4 7.32 -12.22 18.98
CA ALA A 4 7.24 -12.63 20.38
C ALA A 4 6.98 -14.13 20.51
N SER A 5 7.53 -14.70 21.59
CA SER A 5 7.16 -16.00 22.15
C SER A 5 6.85 -15.78 23.63
N ALA A 6 5.86 -16.47 24.19
CA ALA A 6 5.44 -16.29 25.58
C ALA A 6 4.86 -17.58 26.17
N GLU A 7 5.10 -17.80 27.46
CA GLU A 7 4.65 -18.98 28.22
C GLU A 7 3.19 -18.85 28.67
N ASN A 8 2.25 -18.81 27.72
CA ASN A 8 0.80 -18.72 27.95
C ASN A 8 0.38 -17.63 28.97
N ILE A 9 0.97 -16.45 28.83
CA ILE A 9 0.69 -15.30 29.72
C ILE A 9 -0.68 -14.66 29.44
N LEU A 10 -1.17 -13.88 30.38
CA LEU A 10 -2.41 -13.11 30.21
C LEU A 10 -2.26 -12.05 29.11
N GLN A 11 -3.34 -11.80 28.36
CA GLN A 11 -3.37 -10.77 27.32
C GLN A 11 -3.03 -9.37 27.87
N GLN A 12 -3.45 -9.08 29.11
CA GLN A 12 -3.15 -7.81 29.78
C GLN A 12 -1.64 -7.58 29.91
N ASP A 13 -0.89 -8.61 30.30
CA ASP A 13 0.55 -8.55 30.48
C ASP A 13 1.27 -8.43 29.15
N PHE A 14 0.81 -9.17 28.14
CA PHE A 14 1.32 -9.06 26.77
C PHE A 14 1.12 -7.65 26.19
N CYS A 15 -0.08 -7.08 26.35
CA CYS A 15 -0.35 -5.71 25.93
C CYS A 15 0.46 -4.67 26.70
N HIS A 16 0.70 -4.89 28.00
CA HIS A 16 1.55 -4.03 28.81
C HIS A 16 3.00 -4.09 28.31
N ALA A 17 3.54 -5.28 28.02
CA ALA A 17 4.87 -5.47 27.47
C ALA A 17 5.05 -4.72 26.14
N ILE A 18 4.05 -4.75 25.24
CA ILE A 18 4.08 -3.97 24.00
C ILE A 18 4.15 -2.47 24.28
N LYS A 19 3.29 -1.95 25.18
CA LYS A 19 3.28 -0.51 25.53
C LYS A 19 4.63 -0.06 26.07
N VAL A 20 5.22 -0.86 26.95
CA VAL A 20 6.53 -0.62 27.53
C VAL A 20 7.62 -0.69 26.45
N GLY A 21 7.58 -1.68 25.57
CA GLY A 21 8.51 -1.79 24.44
C GLY A 21 8.48 -0.57 23.52
N VAL A 22 7.30 -0.09 23.14
CA VAL A 22 7.14 1.13 22.33
C VAL A 22 7.67 2.36 23.07
N LYS A 23 7.49 2.47 24.38
CA LYS A 23 8.06 3.58 25.17
C LYS A 23 9.58 3.63 25.05
N TYR A 24 10.25 2.49 25.10
CA TYR A 24 11.72 2.44 24.99
C TYR A 24 12.21 2.68 23.56
N THR A 25 11.50 2.19 22.54
CA THR A 25 11.90 2.50 21.15
C THR A 25 11.86 3.99 20.85
N GLN A 26 10.95 4.76 21.48
CA GLN A 26 10.94 6.22 21.34
C GLN A 26 12.22 6.89 21.87
N GLN A 27 12.80 6.40 22.95
CA GLN A 27 14.07 6.92 23.47
C GLN A 27 15.21 6.66 22.49
N ILE A 28 15.25 5.47 21.89
CA ILE A 28 16.21 5.11 20.85
C ILE A 28 16.04 6.02 19.62
N ILE A 29 14.79 6.26 19.19
CA ILE A 29 14.48 7.16 18.07
C ILE A 29 14.98 8.57 18.35
N GLN A 30 14.78 9.11 19.57
CA GLN A 30 15.29 10.44 19.94
C GLN A 30 16.80 10.51 19.85
N GLY A 31 17.52 9.48 20.32
CA GLY A 31 18.97 9.40 20.19
C GLY A 31 19.43 9.37 18.72
N ILE A 32 18.77 8.58 17.88
CA ILE A 32 19.07 8.53 16.44
C ILE A 32 18.76 9.87 15.76
N GLN A 33 17.66 10.53 16.12
CA GLN A 33 17.32 11.85 15.59
C GLN A 33 18.36 12.90 15.96
N GLN A 34 18.88 12.86 17.19
CA GLN A 34 19.97 13.74 17.61
C GLN A 34 21.24 13.48 16.80
N LEU A 35 21.62 12.20 16.62
CA LEU A 35 22.76 11.82 15.79
C LEU A 35 22.60 12.28 14.33
N VAL A 36 21.41 12.12 13.75
CA VAL A 36 21.12 12.58 12.39
C VAL A 36 21.19 14.11 12.28
N LYS A 37 20.88 14.86 13.33
CA LYS A 37 21.06 16.33 13.33
C LYS A 37 22.54 16.71 13.35
N GLU A 38 23.37 15.98 14.08
CA GLU A 38 24.78 16.30 14.26
C GLU A 38 25.64 15.89 13.06
N ILE A 39 25.43 14.70 12.51
CA ILE A 39 26.30 14.11 11.47
C ILE A 39 25.52 13.53 10.28
N GLY A 40 24.24 13.87 10.14
CA GLY A 40 23.39 13.34 9.08
C GLY A 40 23.87 13.72 7.69
N VAL A 41 23.90 12.74 6.78
CA VAL A 41 24.19 12.96 5.37
C VAL A 41 22.91 13.37 4.63
N THR A 42 23.01 14.35 3.74
CA THR A 42 21.92 14.78 2.87
C THR A 42 21.31 13.58 2.14
N LYS A 43 19.99 13.41 2.26
CA LYS A 43 19.29 12.33 1.55
C LYS A 43 19.44 12.56 0.05
N ARG A 44 19.79 11.50 -0.68
CA ARG A 44 19.78 11.53 -2.15
C ARG A 44 18.38 11.94 -2.64
N THR A 45 18.33 12.81 -3.65
CA THR A 45 17.13 13.07 -4.43
C THR A 45 17.01 11.96 -5.48
N PRO A 46 16.02 11.06 -5.37
CA PRO A 46 15.79 10.08 -6.42
C PRO A 46 15.43 10.79 -7.72
N GLN A 47 16.04 10.41 -8.84
CA GLN A 47 15.80 11.03 -10.14
C GLN A 47 14.32 10.99 -10.54
N LYS A 48 13.59 9.94 -10.14
CA LYS A 48 12.16 9.81 -10.39
C LYS A 48 11.49 8.98 -9.30
N LEU A 49 10.40 9.51 -8.74
CA LEU A 49 9.49 8.73 -7.92
C LEU A 49 8.43 8.12 -8.84
N PHE A 50 8.32 6.81 -8.82
CA PHE A 50 7.37 6.05 -9.64
C PHE A 50 5.97 6.06 -8.99
N THR A 51 5.40 7.26 -8.86
CA THR A 51 4.05 7.47 -8.35
C THR A 51 3.15 7.85 -9.52
N PRO A 52 2.01 7.18 -9.73
CA PRO A 52 1.10 7.55 -10.82
C PRO A 52 0.62 8.98 -10.63
N SER A 53 0.37 9.70 -11.75
CA SER A 53 -0.22 11.03 -11.68
C SER A 53 -1.63 10.94 -11.09
N GLN A 54 -2.04 11.97 -10.34
CA GLN A 54 -3.37 12.00 -9.72
C GLN A 54 -4.50 11.93 -10.77
N GLU A 55 -4.26 12.46 -11.97
CA GLU A 55 -5.22 12.39 -13.08
C GLU A 55 -5.47 10.96 -13.53
N ILE A 56 -4.41 10.18 -13.76
CA ILE A 56 -4.52 8.76 -14.14
C ILE A 56 -5.25 7.98 -13.04
N VAL A 57 -4.95 8.25 -11.76
CA VAL A 57 -5.61 7.59 -10.62
C VAL A 57 -7.11 7.92 -10.58
N LYS A 58 -7.50 9.18 -10.80
CA LYS A 58 -8.92 9.60 -10.82
C LYS A 58 -9.68 8.95 -11.98
N HIS A 59 -9.08 8.90 -13.17
CA HIS A 59 -9.69 8.22 -14.32
C HIS A 59 -9.82 6.71 -14.08
N ALA A 60 -8.77 6.06 -13.58
CA ALA A 60 -8.82 4.64 -13.23
C ALA A 60 -9.91 4.34 -12.18
N HIS A 61 -10.03 5.19 -11.17
CA HIS A 61 -11.07 5.08 -10.15
C HIS A 61 -12.46 5.14 -10.76
N LYS A 62 -12.72 6.16 -11.61
CA LYS A 62 -14.03 6.31 -12.27
C LYS A 62 -14.40 5.08 -13.13
N LEU A 63 -13.42 4.48 -13.80
CA LEU A 63 -13.65 3.31 -14.67
C LEU A 63 -13.85 1.99 -13.90
N THR A 64 -13.31 1.87 -12.69
CA THR A 64 -13.23 0.59 -11.97
C THR A 64 -14.07 0.50 -10.71
N MET A 65 -14.44 1.63 -10.10
CA MET A 65 -15.04 1.65 -8.76
C MET A 65 -16.29 0.77 -8.66
N GLU A 66 -17.27 0.96 -9.55
CA GLU A 66 -18.52 0.18 -9.54
C GLU A 66 -18.27 -1.32 -9.72
N ARG A 67 -17.39 -1.69 -10.66
CA ARG A 67 -17.07 -3.08 -10.99
C ARG A 67 -16.30 -3.77 -9.86
N LEU A 68 -15.36 -3.07 -9.23
CA LEU A 68 -14.61 -3.58 -8.08
C LEU A 68 -15.50 -3.72 -6.84
N CYS A 69 -16.39 -2.75 -6.60
CA CYS A 69 -17.37 -2.84 -5.52
C CYS A 69 -18.27 -4.06 -5.69
N ALA A 70 -18.78 -4.32 -6.91
CA ALA A 70 -19.59 -5.52 -7.18
C ALA A 70 -18.82 -6.81 -6.84
N VAL A 71 -17.57 -6.95 -7.28
CA VAL A 71 -16.74 -8.15 -7.00
C VAL A 71 -16.41 -8.30 -5.51
N PHE A 72 -16.17 -7.20 -4.79
CA PHE A 72 -15.81 -7.27 -3.36
C PHE A 72 -17.00 -7.36 -2.41
N THR A 73 -18.22 -7.15 -2.90
CA THR A 73 -19.46 -7.35 -2.14
C THR A 73 -20.17 -8.65 -2.49
N ASP A 74 -19.73 -9.35 -3.53
CA ASP A 74 -20.19 -10.69 -3.85
C ASP A 74 -19.51 -11.74 -2.96
N TYR A 75 -20.33 -12.40 -2.13
CA TYR A 75 -19.89 -13.42 -1.19
C TYR A 75 -19.78 -14.81 -1.83
N GLU A 76 -20.28 -15.02 -3.05
CA GLU A 76 -20.20 -16.30 -3.77
C GLU A 76 -18.78 -16.55 -4.34
N HIS A 77 -17.96 -15.49 -4.43
CA HIS A 77 -16.59 -15.61 -4.89
C HIS A 77 -15.66 -16.27 -3.87
N ASP A 78 -15.03 -17.37 -4.28
CA ASP A 78 -13.81 -17.91 -3.66
C ASP A 78 -12.57 -17.06 -3.98
N LYS A 79 -11.41 -17.39 -3.39
CA LYS A 79 -10.15 -16.65 -3.59
C LYS A 79 -9.75 -16.56 -5.07
N ILE A 80 -9.83 -17.66 -5.80
CA ILE A 80 -9.37 -17.76 -7.19
C ILE A 80 -10.33 -17.01 -8.11
N SER A 81 -11.63 -17.24 -7.99
CA SER A 81 -12.62 -16.55 -8.82
C SER A 81 -12.61 -15.03 -8.60
N ARG A 82 -12.38 -14.58 -7.36
CA ARG A 82 -12.20 -13.15 -7.06
C ARG A 82 -10.96 -12.56 -7.71
N ASP A 83 -9.82 -13.25 -7.63
CA ASP A 83 -8.57 -12.82 -8.25
C ASP A 83 -8.71 -12.75 -9.79
N GLU A 84 -9.45 -13.68 -10.40
CA GLU A 84 -9.75 -13.67 -11.84
C GLU A 84 -10.68 -12.53 -12.24
N ALA A 85 -11.74 -12.28 -11.47
CA ALA A 85 -12.66 -11.17 -11.70
C ALA A 85 -11.95 -9.81 -11.61
N VAL A 86 -11.10 -9.61 -10.60
CA VAL A 86 -10.27 -8.41 -10.45
C VAL A 86 -9.24 -8.31 -11.58
N LYS A 87 -8.62 -9.42 -11.98
CA LYS A 87 -7.66 -9.45 -13.10
C LYS A 87 -8.32 -9.03 -14.40
N LYS A 88 -9.56 -9.46 -14.67
CA LYS A 88 -10.34 -9.04 -15.84
C LYS A 88 -10.58 -7.53 -15.84
N ILE A 89 -11.10 -7.00 -14.73
CA ILE A 89 -11.31 -5.54 -14.57
C ILE A 89 -10.00 -4.77 -14.80
N ARG A 90 -8.89 -5.27 -14.26
CA ARG A 90 -7.57 -4.66 -14.46
C ARG A 90 -7.17 -4.62 -15.93
N LEU A 91 -7.25 -5.73 -16.65
CA LEU A 91 -6.85 -5.79 -18.06
C LEU A 91 -7.68 -4.83 -18.92
N ASP A 92 -9.00 -4.84 -18.75
CA ASP A 92 -9.91 -3.95 -19.49
C ASP A 92 -9.61 -2.47 -19.22
N THR A 93 -9.31 -2.14 -17.96
CA THR A 93 -9.01 -0.75 -17.55
C THR A 93 -7.63 -0.33 -18.02
N GLU A 94 -6.65 -1.22 -17.98
CA GLU A 94 -5.31 -0.95 -18.48
C GLU A 94 -5.33 -0.67 -19.99
N GLU A 95 -6.19 -1.34 -20.76
CA GLU A 95 -6.38 -1.07 -22.18
C GLU A 95 -6.99 0.33 -22.39
N GLN A 96 -8.09 0.66 -21.73
CA GLN A 96 -8.73 1.98 -21.85
C GLN A 96 -7.80 3.13 -21.42
N LEU A 97 -7.00 2.93 -20.37
CA LEU A 97 -6.06 3.96 -19.92
C LEU A 97 -4.85 4.11 -20.85
N LYS A 98 -4.45 3.07 -21.61
CA LYS A 98 -3.43 3.22 -22.68
C LYS A 98 -3.92 4.15 -23.77
N GLU A 99 -5.18 4.02 -24.14
CA GLU A 99 -5.80 4.85 -25.18
C GLU A 99 -5.90 6.32 -24.73
N ILE A 100 -6.27 6.56 -23.47
CA ILE A 100 -6.43 7.92 -22.93
C ILE A 100 -5.06 8.58 -22.63
N PHE A 101 -4.05 7.80 -22.20
CA PHE A 101 -2.73 8.31 -21.79
C PHE A 101 -1.56 7.62 -22.52
N PRO A 102 -1.40 7.80 -23.84
CA PRO A 102 -0.42 7.08 -24.64
C PRO A 102 1.04 7.34 -24.22
N GLU A 103 1.36 8.55 -23.76
CA GLU A 103 2.74 8.94 -23.41
C GLU A 103 3.18 8.52 -21.99
N GLY A 104 2.24 8.11 -21.14
CA GLY A 104 2.51 7.77 -19.72
C GLY A 104 2.42 6.29 -19.38
N PHE A 105 1.76 5.49 -20.22
CA PHE A 105 1.21 4.21 -19.76
C PHE A 105 2.26 3.10 -19.53
N GLY A 106 3.26 3.01 -20.40
CA GLY A 106 4.28 1.94 -20.34
C GLY A 106 5.19 2.01 -19.12
N PHE A 107 5.32 3.18 -18.48
CA PHE A 107 6.26 3.42 -17.39
C PHE A 107 5.65 3.16 -16.00
N TYR A 108 4.36 3.42 -15.82
CA TYR A 108 3.67 3.21 -14.55
C TYR A 108 3.14 1.78 -14.40
N CYS A 109 2.68 1.12 -15.47
CA CYS A 109 2.04 -0.19 -15.35
C CYS A 109 3.01 -1.38 -15.16
N LYS A 110 4.28 -1.28 -15.60
CA LYS A 110 5.26 -2.38 -15.52
C LYS A 110 5.67 -2.78 -14.09
N ARG A 111 5.34 -1.98 -13.08
CA ARG A 111 5.60 -2.30 -11.66
C ARG A 111 4.37 -1.99 -10.79
N ASN A 112 3.38 -2.88 -10.81
CA ASN A 112 2.42 -3.05 -9.70
C ASN A 112 1.67 -1.79 -9.22
N VAL A 113 1.36 -0.83 -10.10
CA VAL A 113 0.53 0.34 -9.73
C VAL A 113 -0.87 -0.09 -9.28
N PHE A 114 -1.42 -1.16 -9.87
CA PHE A 114 -2.72 -1.71 -9.43
C PHE A 114 -2.68 -2.29 -8.01
N LYS A 115 -1.63 -3.03 -7.62
CA LYS A 115 -1.54 -3.61 -6.27
C LYS A 115 -1.41 -2.56 -5.16
N ARG A 116 -0.71 -1.45 -5.44
CA ARG A 116 -0.54 -0.37 -4.46
C ARG A 116 -1.73 0.59 -4.41
N SER A 117 -2.39 0.81 -5.55
CA SER A 117 -3.54 1.71 -5.64
C SER A 117 -4.83 1.04 -5.15
N LEU A 118 -5.07 -0.25 -5.37
CA LEU A 118 -6.24 -0.95 -4.79
C LEU A 118 -6.22 -0.94 -3.25
N TRP A 119 -5.03 -1.04 -2.66
CA TRP A 119 -4.85 -0.97 -1.21
C TRP A 119 -5.07 0.45 -0.66
N LEU A 120 -4.80 1.48 -1.47
CA LEU A 120 -5.13 2.88 -1.16
C LEU A 120 -6.60 3.23 -1.45
N LEU A 121 -7.28 2.49 -2.34
CA LEU A 121 -8.67 2.72 -2.73
C LEU A 121 -9.69 2.02 -1.81
N CYS A 122 -9.29 0.94 -1.12
CA CYS A 122 -10.08 0.30 -0.05
C CYS A 122 -9.58 0.63 1.37
N GLY A 123 -8.63 1.56 1.52
CA GLY A 123 -8.10 1.97 2.81
C GLY A 123 -8.90 3.13 3.41
N LYS A 124 -9.47 2.88 4.59
CA LYS A 124 -9.94 3.90 5.54
C LYS A 124 -8.90 5.00 5.77
#